data_AF-A0A0A9XZU1-F1
#
_entry.id   AF-A0A0A9XZU1-F1
#
_cell.length_a   1.000
_cell.length_b   1.000
_cell.length_c   1.000
_cell.angle_alpha   90.00
_cell.angle_beta   90.00
_cell.angle_gamma   90.00
#
_symmetry.space_group_name_H-M   'P 1'
#
loop_
_entity.id
_entity.type
_entity.pdbx_description
1 polymer ?
#
loop_
_entity_poly.entity_id
_entity_poly.type
_entity_poly.pdbx_seq_one_letter_code
_entity_poly.pdbx_strand_id
1 'polypeptide(L)'
;MLVPDMKAETVLPTVLIFVMYPVTKMIGTIIVDGMIMPYMKRKGKPLTAVVRSVVGFVFVTISLGAATVLQCRVEKSKSPLVNVDESSILLYNTCDCPAQIMIFGVDEQIICPPMFLKKIAIPRYITRSSMSVRVECAEDQKLVAKTFIEPPDKETKEYVVLKDSFTSILIQEIKTRRYDETFNIYTMLRFIVVPYHNNYSLAFTDVSIEVGGSHDLAHDYDKSIMRYPFFFKDEYLQPGRYYIKVDHIVLLDVNITYGASLTYLVSTRENDTLPTTKLFTLMPPNSISIYWQIPQILVLAMSDVMLESPTFLYASNAVPKKWWNLVNDLWLSCGGTGNLITAIAMFLEAINRLVMVFLVGFGSCWLSVSLFILLSASVYNINYEFMDEEKWA
;
A
#
# COMPACT_ATOMS: atom_id res chain seq x y z
N MET A 1 -18.62 4.38 -24.28
CA MET A 1 -19.17 4.11 -22.93
C MET A 1 -18.31 4.91 -21.98
N LEU A 2 -18.88 5.99 -21.45
CA LEU A 2 -18.19 7.01 -20.67
C LEU A 2 -17.60 6.39 -19.40
N VAL A 3 -16.26 6.45 -19.27
CA VAL A 3 -15.53 6.06 -18.06
C VAL A 3 -15.73 7.21 -17.07
N PRO A 4 -16.45 7.02 -15.96
CA PRO A 4 -16.56 8.05 -14.94
C PRO A 4 -15.18 8.22 -14.27
N ASP A 5 -14.84 9.47 -13.98
CA ASP A 5 -13.65 9.96 -13.28
C ASP A 5 -12.94 8.92 -12.41
N MET A 6 -11.99 8.18 -12.98
CA MET A 6 -10.92 7.57 -12.20
C MET A 6 -9.96 8.69 -11.83
N LYS A 7 -10.16 9.28 -10.65
CA LYS A 7 -9.12 10.09 -10.00
C LYS A 7 -7.82 9.30 -10.06
N ALA A 8 -6.76 9.95 -10.51
CA ALA A 8 -5.41 9.43 -10.70
C ALA A 8 -4.69 9.12 -9.37
N GLU A 9 -5.42 8.57 -8.39
CA GLU A 9 -4.94 8.10 -7.11
C GLU A 9 -4.99 6.58 -7.19
N THR A 10 -3.84 5.92 -7.01
CA THR A 10 -3.59 4.48 -7.24
C THR A 10 -3.31 4.11 -8.69
N VAL A 11 -2.06 4.28 -9.12
CA VAL A 11 -1.50 3.34 -10.11
C VAL A 11 -1.38 2.01 -9.38
N LEU A 12 -2.47 1.24 -9.38
CA LEU A 12 -2.46 -0.15 -8.95
C LEU A 12 -1.29 -0.83 -9.68
N PRO A 13 -0.44 -1.65 -9.04
CA PRO A 13 0.64 -2.38 -9.70
C PRO A 13 0.19 -3.05 -11.01
N THR A 14 -1.08 -3.44 -11.07
CA THR A 14 -1.80 -3.97 -12.24
C THR A 14 -1.80 -3.03 -13.46
N VAL A 15 -1.98 -1.72 -13.28
CA VAL A 15 -1.97 -0.73 -14.40
C VAL A 15 -0.56 -0.59 -14.97
N LEU A 16 0.46 -0.52 -14.11
CA LEU A 16 1.86 -0.53 -14.54
C LEU A 16 2.18 -1.80 -15.33
N ILE A 17 1.69 -2.95 -14.86
CA ILE A 17 1.80 -4.22 -15.60
C ILE A 17 1.11 -4.11 -16.95
N PHE A 18 -0.15 -3.68 -17.05
CA PHE A 18 -0.85 -3.59 -18.34
C PHE A 18 -0.18 -2.66 -19.36
N VAL A 19 0.39 -1.54 -18.91
CA VAL A 19 1.07 -0.57 -19.78
C VAL A 19 2.48 -1.03 -20.16
N MET A 20 3.24 -1.57 -19.20
CA MET A 20 4.65 -1.95 -19.41
C MET A 20 4.79 -3.35 -19.99
N TYR A 21 3.81 -4.24 -19.83
CA TYR A 21 3.92 -5.63 -20.28
C TYR A 21 4.10 -5.76 -21.80
N PRO A 22 3.37 -5.04 -22.68
CA PRO A 22 3.62 -5.10 -24.12
C PRO A 22 5.04 -4.67 -24.49
N VAL A 23 5.54 -3.59 -23.90
CA VAL A 23 6.90 -3.08 -24.12
C VAL A 23 7.94 -4.10 -23.65
N THR A 24 7.74 -4.63 -22.45
CA THR A 24 8.64 -5.63 -21.85
C THR A 24 8.62 -6.94 -22.64
N LYS A 25 7.48 -7.32 -23.23
CA LYS A 25 7.34 -8.47 -24.13
C LYS A 25 8.10 -8.26 -25.43
N MET A 26 8.02 -7.07 -26.05
CA MET A 26 8.83 -6.76 -27.24
C MET A 26 10.33 -6.86 -26.94
N ILE A 27 10.77 -6.32 -25.79
CA ILE A 27 12.16 -6.45 -25.32
C ILE A 27 12.51 -7.93 -25.09
N GLY A 28 11.63 -8.68 -24.44
CA GLY A 28 11.76 -10.12 -24.22
C GLY A 28 11.94 -10.90 -25.51
N THR A 29 11.19 -10.57 -26.57
CA THR A 29 11.34 -11.18 -27.90
C THR A 29 12.70 -10.91 -28.51
N ILE A 30 13.18 -9.65 -28.45
CA ILE A 30 14.52 -9.29 -28.94
C ILE A 30 15.60 -10.09 -28.20
N ILE A 31 15.47 -10.25 -26.88
CA ILE A 31 16.43 -11.01 -26.08
C ILE A 31 16.37 -12.50 -26.41
N VAL A 32 15.18 -13.12 -26.37
CA VAL A 32 15.02 -14.55 -26.55
C VAL A 32 15.32 -14.96 -27.99
N ASP A 33 14.57 -14.44 -28.96
CA ASP A 33 14.70 -14.87 -30.36
C ASP A 33 15.87 -14.19 -31.08
N GLY A 34 16.21 -12.95 -30.70
CA GLY A 34 17.30 -12.19 -31.31
C GLY A 34 18.70 -12.50 -30.74
N MET A 35 18.82 -12.87 -29.46
CA MET A 35 20.12 -13.11 -28.82
C MET A 35 20.30 -14.56 -28.36
N ILE A 36 19.40 -15.07 -27.50
CA ILE A 36 19.57 -16.37 -26.83
C ILE A 36 19.50 -17.53 -27.84
N MET A 37 18.46 -17.55 -28.67
CA MET A 37 18.26 -18.62 -29.66
C MET A 37 19.40 -18.72 -30.68
N PRO A 38 19.85 -17.64 -31.36
CA PRO A 38 20.96 -17.72 -32.30
C PRO A 38 22.29 -18.06 -31.60
N TYR A 39 22.50 -17.60 -30.37
CA TYR A 39 23.67 -17.97 -29.58
C TYR A 39 23.71 -19.48 -29.28
N MET A 40 22.60 -20.06 -28.84
CA MET A 40 22.48 -21.51 -28.59
C MET A 40 22.65 -22.34 -29.87
N LYS A 41 22.12 -21.83 -30.99
CA LYS A 41 22.34 -22.44 -32.32
C LYS A 41 23.81 -22.42 -32.72
N ARG A 42 24.54 -21.32 -32.49
CA ARG A 42 26.00 -21.23 -32.74
C ARG A 42 26.81 -22.21 -31.89
N LYS A 43 26.35 -22.54 -30.68
CA LYS A 43 26.97 -23.53 -29.80
C LYS A 43 26.62 -24.99 -30.12
N GLY A 44 25.88 -25.25 -31.20
CA GLY A 44 25.50 -26.61 -31.62
C GLY A 44 24.45 -27.27 -30.73
N LYS A 45 23.78 -26.52 -29.86
CA LYS A 45 22.70 -27.02 -28.99
C LYS A 45 21.40 -26.26 -29.32
N PRO A 46 20.76 -26.51 -30.47
CA PRO A 46 19.47 -25.89 -30.77
C PRO A 46 18.45 -26.30 -29.70
N LEU A 47 17.83 -25.33 -29.02
CA LEU A 47 16.72 -25.64 -28.13
C LEU A 47 15.56 -26.18 -28.97
N THR A 48 15.16 -27.42 -28.69
CA THR A 48 13.91 -27.98 -29.22
C THR A 48 12.72 -27.22 -28.66
N ALA A 49 11.57 -27.27 -29.33
CA ALA A 49 10.35 -26.61 -28.87
C ALA A 49 9.97 -27.04 -27.44
N VAL A 50 10.13 -28.33 -27.12
CA VAL A 50 9.87 -28.88 -25.77
C VAL A 50 10.81 -28.27 -24.73
N VAL A 51 12.12 -28.26 -24.98
CA VAL A 51 13.10 -27.67 -24.05
C VAL A 51 12.86 -26.18 -23.87
N ARG A 52 12.51 -25.46 -24.94
CA ARG A 52 12.15 -24.04 -24.90
C ARG A 52 10.93 -23.81 -24.00
N SER A 53 9.88 -24.63 -24.14
CA SER A 53 8.69 -24.54 -23.29
C SER A 53 8.98 -24.89 -21.83
N VAL A 54 9.80 -25.91 -21.55
CA VAL A 54 10.22 -26.25 -20.17
C VAL A 54 10.97 -25.09 -19.52
N VAL A 55 11.92 -24.46 -20.24
CA VAL A 55 12.65 -23.30 -19.72
C VAL A 55 11.72 -22.10 -19.51
N GLY A 56 10.76 -21.88 -20.41
CA GLY A 56 9.72 -20.86 -20.25
C GLY A 56 8.91 -21.09 -18.98
N PHE A 57 8.42 -22.30 -18.75
CA PHE A 57 7.71 -22.67 -17.53
C PHE A 57 8.52 -22.43 -16.25
N VAL A 58 9.81 -22.78 -16.26
CA VAL A 58 10.72 -22.49 -15.14
C VAL A 58 10.86 -20.98 -14.90
N PHE A 59 10.94 -20.17 -15.96
CA PHE A 59 11.01 -18.71 -15.83
C PHE A 59 9.73 -18.11 -15.25
N VAL A 60 8.54 -18.63 -15.60
CA VAL A 60 7.27 -18.25 -14.96
C VAL A 60 7.34 -18.49 -13.46
N THR A 61 7.78 -19.69 -13.05
CA THR A 61 7.89 -20.05 -11.63
C THR A 61 8.88 -19.15 -10.89
N ILE A 62 10.05 -18.87 -11.48
CA ILE A 62 11.05 -17.95 -10.90
C ILE A 62 10.46 -16.53 -10.76
N SER A 63 9.76 -16.04 -11.78
CA SER A 63 9.12 -14.72 -11.76
C SER A 63 8.06 -14.62 -10.65
N LEU A 64 7.19 -15.61 -10.50
CA LEU A 64 6.20 -15.65 -9.42
C LEU A 64 6.85 -15.77 -8.03
N GLY A 65 7.96 -16.52 -7.92
CA GLY A 65 8.74 -16.59 -6.69
C GLY A 65 9.33 -15.23 -6.32
N ALA A 66 9.92 -14.52 -7.28
CA ALA A 66 10.45 -13.18 -7.10
C ALA A 66 9.34 -12.18 -6.71
N ALA A 67 8.16 -12.26 -7.34
CA ALA A 67 7.00 -11.46 -6.98
C ALA A 67 6.55 -11.73 -5.54
N THR A 68 6.52 -13.00 -5.12
CA THR A 68 6.17 -13.40 -3.74
C THR A 68 7.17 -12.84 -2.72
N VAL A 69 8.47 -12.92 -3.00
CA VAL A 69 9.51 -12.35 -2.13
C VAL A 69 9.39 -10.83 -2.04
N LEU A 70 9.17 -10.15 -3.16
CA LEU A 70 8.99 -8.71 -3.19
C LEU A 70 7.74 -8.28 -2.40
N GLN A 71 6.63 -8.99 -2.59
CA GLN A 71 5.39 -8.71 -1.87
C GLN A 71 5.55 -8.97 -0.36
N CYS A 72 6.30 -9.98 0.05
CA CYS A 72 6.67 -10.18 1.46
C CYS A 72 7.48 -9.01 2.02
N ARG A 73 8.41 -8.43 1.24
CA ARG A 73 9.18 -7.25 1.65
C ARG A 73 8.28 -6.02 1.76
N VAL A 74 7.37 -5.84 0.80
CA VAL A 74 6.37 -4.77 0.80
C VAL A 74 5.48 -4.86 2.04
N GLU A 75 4.89 -6.03 2.33
CA GLU A 75 4.05 -6.20 3.52
C GLU A 75 4.84 -5.98 4.82
N LYS A 76 6.12 -6.38 4.89
CA LYS A 76 6.97 -6.08 6.06
C LYS A 76 7.30 -4.58 6.20
N SER A 77 7.40 -3.86 5.08
CA SER A 77 7.67 -2.41 5.10
C SER A 77 6.44 -1.60 5.49
N LYS A 78 5.24 -2.13 5.24
CA LYS A 78 3.99 -1.57 5.73
C LYS A 78 3.91 -1.87 7.23
N SER A 79 4.15 -0.87 8.07
CA SER A 79 3.82 -0.97 9.48
C SER A 79 2.30 -0.80 9.61
N PRO A 80 1.53 -1.85 9.93
CA PRO A 80 0.09 -1.70 10.04
C PRO A 80 -0.22 -0.76 11.21
N LEU A 81 -1.08 0.24 10.97
CA LEU A 81 -1.64 1.06 12.04
C LEU A 81 -2.47 0.19 13.00
N VAL A 82 -3.00 -0.95 12.55
CA VAL A 82 -3.87 -1.83 13.35
C VAL A 82 -3.49 -3.30 13.11
N ASN A 83 -3.32 -4.08 14.18
CA ASN A 83 -3.16 -5.53 14.04
C ASN A 83 -4.50 -6.19 13.69
N VAL A 84 -4.48 -7.33 13.01
CA VAL A 84 -5.69 -8.02 12.47
C VAL A 84 -6.75 -8.34 13.55
N ASP A 85 -6.32 -8.47 14.81
CA ASP A 85 -7.18 -8.84 15.95
C ASP A 85 -7.44 -7.69 16.94
N GLU A 86 -7.01 -6.47 16.61
CA GLU A 86 -7.13 -5.31 17.50
C GLU A 86 -7.87 -4.19 16.77
N SER A 87 -8.54 -3.32 17.52
CA SER A 87 -8.86 -1.97 17.05
C SER A 87 -7.88 -1.01 17.70
N SER A 88 -7.54 0.10 17.04
CA SER A 88 -6.59 1.04 17.62
C SER A 88 -7.20 2.42 17.76
N ILE A 89 -6.86 3.08 18.86
CA ILE A 89 -7.20 4.48 19.10
C ILE A 89 -5.93 5.29 19.11
N LEU A 90 -5.93 6.36 18.31
CA LEU A 90 -4.93 7.40 18.37
C LEU A 90 -5.51 8.55 19.18
N LEU A 91 -4.91 8.83 20.34
CA LEU A 91 -5.30 9.95 21.17
C LEU A 91 -4.23 11.04 21.15
N TYR A 92 -4.63 12.24 20.75
CA TYR A 92 -3.79 13.43 20.82
C TYR A 92 -4.09 14.19 22.12
N ASN A 93 -3.10 14.27 23.00
CA ASN A 93 -3.15 15.19 24.13
C ASN A 93 -2.63 16.56 23.70
N THR A 94 -3.55 17.51 23.50
CA THR A 94 -3.21 18.89 23.12
C THR A 94 -3.06 19.80 24.33
N CYS A 95 -3.37 19.29 25.53
CA CYS A 95 -3.22 20.04 26.77
C CYS A 95 -1.75 20.17 27.16
N ASP A 96 -1.46 21.24 27.89
CA ASP A 96 -0.15 21.58 28.44
C ASP A 96 0.33 20.68 29.60
N CYS A 97 -0.51 19.73 30.01
CA CYS A 97 -0.31 18.91 31.19
C CYS A 97 -0.62 17.43 30.89
N PRO A 98 -0.15 16.49 31.73
CA PRO A 98 -0.35 15.06 31.49
C PRO A 98 -1.83 14.67 31.62
N ALA A 99 -2.29 13.89 30.66
CA ALA A 99 -3.62 13.29 30.65
C ALA A 99 -3.53 11.83 31.11
N GLN A 100 -4.26 11.48 32.17
CA GLN A 100 -4.53 10.12 32.60
C GLN A 100 -5.76 9.59 31.88
N ILE A 101 -5.61 8.48 31.18
CA ILE A 101 -6.67 7.86 30.39
C ILE A 101 -7.03 6.53 31.04
N MET A 102 -8.32 6.35 31.32
CA MET A 102 -8.89 5.10 31.79
C MET A 102 -9.98 4.68 30.81
N ILE A 103 -9.80 3.52 30.19
CA ILE A 103 -10.76 2.92 29.27
C ILE A 103 -11.38 1.71 29.98
N PHE A 104 -12.69 1.72 30.16
CA PHE A 104 -13.37 0.58 30.79
C PHE A 104 -13.17 -0.68 29.94
N GLY A 105 -12.64 -1.74 30.56
CA GLY A 105 -12.31 -3.01 29.89
C GLY A 105 -10.84 -3.16 29.49
N VAL A 106 -10.02 -2.12 29.66
CA VAL A 106 -8.56 -2.17 29.55
C VAL A 106 -8.00 -1.81 30.93
N ASP A 107 -7.41 -2.78 31.63
CA ASP A 107 -7.02 -2.66 33.04
C ASP A 107 -5.77 -1.78 33.29
N GLU A 108 -5.29 -1.07 32.27
CA GLU A 108 -4.11 -0.20 32.38
C GLU A 108 -4.50 1.29 32.43
N GLN A 109 -4.01 1.98 33.45
CA GLN A 109 -4.04 3.44 33.49
C GLN A 109 -2.94 3.99 32.58
N ILE A 110 -3.33 4.69 31.51
CA ILE A 110 -2.40 5.19 30.51
C ILE A 110 -2.11 6.66 30.78
N ILE A 111 -0.85 7.00 31.02
CA ILE A 111 -0.40 8.39 31.15
C ILE A 111 0.06 8.89 29.78
N CYS A 112 -0.58 9.95 29.28
CA CYS A 112 -0.22 10.63 28.05
C CYS A 112 0.43 11.99 28.39
N PRO A 113 1.73 12.18 28.11
CA PRO A 113 2.41 13.46 28.31
C PRO A 113 1.75 14.61 27.53
N PRO A 114 2.05 15.88 27.86
CA PRO A 114 1.58 17.02 27.07
C PRO A 114 2.13 16.99 25.65
N MET A 115 1.35 17.47 24.69
CA MET A 115 1.69 17.47 23.26
C MET A 115 2.21 16.10 22.81
N PHE A 116 1.45 15.04 23.11
CA PHE A 116 1.85 13.68 22.81
C PHE A 116 0.72 12.92 22.13
N LEU A 117 1.12 12.06 21.18
CA LEU A 117 0.25 11.12 20.51
C LEU A 117 0.44 9.75 21.15
N LYS A 118 -0.63 9.21 21.75
CA LYS A 118 -0.62 7.85 22.29
C LYS A 118 -1.49 6.95 21.43
N LYS A 119 -0.90 5.86 20.94
CA LYS A 119 -1.62 4.73 20.36
C LYS A 119 -2.05 3.77 21.46
N ILE A 120 -3.32 3.39 21.45
CA ILE A 120 -3.94 2.48 22.42
C ILE A 120 -4.58 1.35 21.63
N ALA A 121 -4.22 0.10 21.93
CA ALA A 121 -4.87 -1.06 21.36
C ALA A 121 -6.10 -1.43 22.19
N ILE A 122 -7.24 -1.65 21.54
CA ILE A 122 -8.48 -2.13 22.15
C ILE A 122 -8.72 -3.56 21.66
N PRO A 123 -8.77 -4.53 22.59
CA PRO A 123 -9.08 -5.92 22.27
C PRO A 123 -10.47 -6.09 21.65
N ARG A 124 -10.60 -7.02 20.71
CA ARG A 124 -11.81 -7.24 19.91
C ARG A 124 -13.05 -7.72 20.68
N TYR A 125 -12.86 -8.32 21.87
CA TYR A 125 -13.98 -8.78 22.70
C TYR A 125 -14.77 -7.63 23.35
N ILE A 126 -14.26 -6.40 23.27
CA ILE A 126 -14.89 -5.21 23.81
C ILE A 126 -15.76 -4.59 22.73
N THR A 127 -17.08 -4.65 22.88
CA THR A 127 -18.04 -4.12 21.89
C THR A 127 -18.48 -2.68 22.19
N ARG A 128 -18.39 -2.26 23.44
CA ARG A 128 -18.67 -0.88 23.86
C ARG A 128 -17.89 -0.55 25.11
N SER A 129 -17.07 0.50 25.03
CA SER A 129 -16.33 1.01 26.19
C SER A 129 -16.61 2.49 26.37
N SER A 130 -16.60 2.92 27.63
CA SER A 130 -16.42 4.35 27.91
C SER A 130 -14.95 4.62 28.14
N MET A 131 -14.49 5.76 27.64
CA MET A 131 -13.19 6.30 27.95
C MET A 131 -13.38 7.52 28.82
N SER A 132 -12.70 7.51 29.95
CA SER A 132 -12.58 8.67 30.82
C SER A 132 -11.16 9.21 30.71
N VAL A 133 -11.06 10.49 30.38
CA VAL A 133 -9.79 11.23 30.35
C VAL A 133 -9.82 12.19 31.50
N ARG A 134 -8.84 12.04 32.40
CA ARG A 134 -8.59 12.96 33.50
C ARG A 134 -7.31 13.70 33.21
N VAL A 135 -7.37 15.02 33.24
CA VAL A 135 -6.22 15.88 32.96
C VAL A 135 -5.96 16.70 34.21
N GLU A 136 -4.70 16.72 34.65
CA GLU A 136 -4.28 17.42 35.86
C GLU A 136 -3.39 18.59 35.44
N CYS A 137 -3.99 19.78 35.35
CA CYS A 137 -3.33 21.02 34.91
C CYS A 137 -3.21 21.96 36.12
N ALA A 138 -1.98 22.30 36.53
CA ALA A 138 -1.65 23.09 37.73
C ALA A 138 -2.16 22.49 39.06
N GLU A 139 -1.68 23.00 40.20
CA GLU A 139 -1.73 22.33 41.51
C GLU A 139 -3.15 21.97 42.03
N ASP A 140 -4.23 22.57 41.51
CA ASP A 140 -5.59 22.38 42.06
C ASP A 140 -6.69 22.00 41.04
N GLN A 141 -6.43 21.89 39.73
CA GLN A 141 -7.49 21.61 38.74
C GLN A 141 -7.43 20.20 38.17
N LYS A 142 -8.39 19.37 38.60
CA LYS A 142 -8.65 18.03 38.05
C LYS A 142 -9.84 18.08 37.11
N LEU A 143 -9.56 18.12 35.81
CA LEU A 143 -10.57 18.15 34.77
C LEU A 143 -10.86 16.71 34.32
N VAL A 144 -12.12 16.32 34.22
CA VAL A 144 -12.54 14.97 33.81
C VAL A 144 -13.54 15.06 32.69
N ALA A 145 -13.24 14.42 31.57
CA ALA A 145 -14.14 14.22 30.45
C ALA A 145 -14.43 12.72 30.28
N LYS A 146 -15.68 12.38 29.97
CA LYS A 146 -16.09 11.01 29.63
C LYS A 146 -16.68 11.01 28.23
N THR A 147 -16.22 10.09 27.39
CA THR A 147 -16.78 9.85 26.07
C THR A 147 -17.06 8.37 25.88
N PHE A 148 -18.06 8.06 25.05
CA PHE A 148 -18.33 6.68 24.64
C PHE A 148 -17.55 6.39 23.38
N ILE A 149 -16.83 5.27 23.40
CA ILE A 149 -16.13 4.77 22.23
C ILE A 149 -16.89 3.53 21.77
N GLU A 150 -17.26 3.55 20.50
CA GLU A 150 -17.64 2.35 19.79
C GLU A 150 -16.39 1.86 19.05
N PRO A 151 -15.73 0.79 19.54
CA PRO A 151 -14.57 0.21 18.87
C PRO A 151 -15.03 -0.31 17.50
N PRO A 152 -14.50 0.25 16.40
CA PRO A 152 -14.86 -0.23 15.07
C PRO A 152 -14.15 -1.55 14.77
N ASP A 153 -14.80 -2.45 14.03
CA ASP A 153 -14.15 -3.65 13.48
C ASP A 153 -13.05 -3.19 12.50
N LYS A 154 -11.78 -3.41 12.88
CA LYS A 154 -10.58 -3.16 12.05
C LYS A 154 -10.29 -1.70 11.67
N GLU A 155 -10.87 -0.70 12.32
CA GLU A 155 -10.55 0.72 12.02
C GLU A 155 -9.74 1.39 13.14
N THR A 156 -8.97 2.42 12.76
CA THR A 156 -8.35 3.34 13.73
C THR A 156 -9.24 4.55 13.90
N LYS A 157 -9.64 4.84 15.13
CA LYS A 157 -10.30 6.11 15.46
C LYS A 157 -9.32 7.08 16.08
N GLU A 158 -9.46 8.34 15.68
CA GLU A 158 -8.63 9.42 16.20
C GLU A 158 -9.46 10.32 17.11
N TYR A 159 -8.95 10.55 18.31
CA TYR A 159 -9.57 11.43 19.28
C TYR A 159 -8.57 12.52 19.67
N VAL A 160 -9.07 13.74 19.78
CA VAL A 160 -8.30 14.88 20.28
C VAL A 160 -8.88 15.30 21.62
N VAL A 161 -8.00 15.44 22.61
CA VAL A 161 -8.32 16.01 23.92
C VAL A 161 -8.09 17.51 23.82
N LEU A 162 -9.16 18.30 23.92
CA LEU A 162 -9.16 19.75 23.81
C LEU A 162 -9.53 20.38 25.16
N LYS A 163 -8.85 21.46 25.53
CA LYS A 163 -9.26 22.31 26.65
C LYS A 163 -10.27 23.33 26.13
N ASP A 164 -11.54 23.16 26.51
CA ASP A 164 -12.65 24.00 26.04
C ASP A 164 -12.79 25.27 26.88
N SER A 165 -12.63 25.15 28.20
CA SER A 165 -12.58 26.29 29.13
C SER A 165 -11.58 26.04 30.26
N PHE A 166 -11.42 26.99 31.19
CA PHE A 166 -10.69 26.77 32.44
C PHE A 166 -11.24 25.58 33.26
N THR A 167 -12.49 25.19 33.01
CA THR A 167 -13.23 24.22 33.83
C THR A 167 -13.70 22.98 33.06
N SER A 168 -13.50 22.91 31.74
CA SER A 168 -14.00 21.82 30.90
C SER A 168 -12.96 21.33 29.90
N ILE A 169 -13.01 20.02 29.64
CA ILE A 169 -12.26 19.35 28.57
C ILE A 169 -13.26 18.68 27.66
N LEU A 170 -13.01 18.80 26.37
CA LEU A 170 -13.78 18.17 25.31
C LEU A 170 -12.94 17.07 24.66
N ILE A 171 -13.54 15.90 24.43
CA ILE A 171 -12.94 14.85 23.61
C ILE A 171 -13.69 14.83 22.30
N GLN A 172 -13.00 15.18 21.21
CA GLN A 172 -13.59 15.23 19.88
C GLN A 172 -13.04 14.10 19.01
N GLU A 173 -13.95 13.35 18.37
CA GLU A 173 -13.58 12.36 17.35
C GLU A 173 -13.25 13.09 16.04
N ILE A 174 -12.05 12.86 15.50
CA ILE A 174 -11.73 13.24 14.13
C ILE A 174 -12.19 12.09 13.24
N LYS A 175 -13.28 12.31 12.51
CA LYS A 175 -13.73 11.39 11.46
C LYS A 175 -12.65 11.33 10.38
N THR A 176 -11.81 10.31 10.47
CA THR A 176 -10.78 10.05 9.47
C THR A 176 -11.44 9.36 8.29
N ARG A 177 -11.22 9.87 7.07
CA ARG A 177 -11.42 9.02 5.89
C ARG A 177 -10.40 7.91 5.98
N ARG A 178 -10.86 6.66 5.86
CA ARG A 178 -10.08 5.42 5.94
C ARG A 178 -8.65 5.66 5.44
N TYR A 179 -7.67 5.36 6.29
CA TYR A 179 -6.28 5.21 5.84
C TYR A 179 -6.27 4.05 4.87
N ASP A 180 -6.56 4.32 3.60
CA ASP A 180 -6.39 3.31 2.58
C ASP A 180 -4.90 3.01 2.55
N GLU A 181 -4.55 1.79 2.95
CA GLU A 181 -3.21 1.20 2.92
C GLU A 181 -2.67 1.05 1.48
N THR A 182 -3.29 1.75 0.53
CA THR A 182 -2.91 1.79 -0.86
C THR A 182 -1.65 2.64 -0.99
N PHE A 183 -0.82 2.27 -1.96
CA PHE A 183 0.42 2.96 -2.29
C PHE A 183 0.11 4.39 -2.75
N ASN A 184 -0.04 5.31 -1.81
CA ASN A 184 -0.19 6.71 -2.13
C ASN A 184 1.18 7.26 -2.54
N ILE A 185 1.22 7.78 -3.77
CA ILE A 185 2.37 8.52 -4.32
C ILE A 185 2.54 9.83 -3.53
N TYR A 186 1.49 10.30 -2.87
CA TYR A 186 1.52 11.47 -2.02
C TYR A 186 1.69 11.09 -0.56
N THR A 187 2.35 11.97 0.19
CA THR A 187 2.38 11.90 1.65
C THR A 187 1.22 12.69 2.20
N MET A 188 0.47 12.06 3.09
CA MET A 188 -0.61 12.72 3.79
C MET A 188 -0.04 13.49 4.98
N LEU A 189 -0.19 14.81 4.97
CA LEU A 189 0.11 15.68 6.09
C LEU A 189 -1.21 16.15 6.71
N ARG A 190 -1.44 15.75 7.97
CA ARG A 190 -2.57 16.19 8.77
C ARG A 190 -2.16 17.38 9.63
N PHE A 191 -2.87 18.48 9.49
CA PHE A 191 -2.73 19.65 10.35
C PHE A 191 -3.76 19.59 11.46
N ILE A 192 -3.30 19.69 12.72
CA ILE A 192 -4.15 19.86 13.89
C ILE A 192 -3.72 21.15 14.56
N VAL A 193 -4.59 22.15 14.57
CA VAL A 193 -4.31 23.46 15.16
C VAL A 193 -5.29 23.69 16.31
N VAL A 194 -4.72 23.94 17.49
CA VAL A 194 -5.47 24.19 18.73
C VAL A 194 -5.11 25.59 19.25
N PRO A 195 -5.95 26.60 18.97
CA PRO A 195 -5.78 27.94 19.54
C PRO A 195 -6.07 27.96 21.05
N TYR A 196 -5.37 28.81 21.79
CA TYR A 196 -5.62 29.05 23.21
C TYR A 196 -6.88 29.93 23.40
N HIS A 197 -7.80 29.50 24.26
CA HIS A 197 -9.04 30.19 24.53
C HIS A 197 -8.86 31.28 25.61
N ASN A 198 -8.30 32.43 25.23
CA ASN A 198 -8.42 33.67 26.00
C ASN A 198 -9.20 34.71 25.19
N ASN A 199 -9.77 35.73 25.85
CA ASN A 199 -10.48 36.86 25.21
C ASN A 199 -9.68 37.60 24.11
N TYR A 200 -8.38 37.31 24.00
CA TYR A 200 -7.56 37.57 22.83
C TYR A 200 -7.47 36.25 22.06
N SER A 201 -8.36 36.05 21.10
CA SER A 201 -8.19 35.00 20.11
C SER A 201 -6.81 35.22 19.47
N LEU A 202 -5.85 34.34 19.76
CA LEU A 202 -4.74 34.11 18.84
C LEU A 202 -5.38 33.48 17.60
N ALA A 203 -5.97 34.35 16.79
CA ALA A 203 -6.36 34.05 15.43
C ALA A 203 -5.03 34.02 14.68
N PHE A 204 -4.56 32.83 14.35
CA PHE A 204 -3.50 32.69 13.37
C PHE A 204 -3.93 33.47 12.13
N THR A 205 -3.08 34.42 11.73
CA THR A 205 -3.39 35.30 10.60
C THR A 205 -3.10 34.60 9.28
N ASP A 206 -2.11 33.70 9.28
CA ASP A 206 -1.68 32.96 8.10
C ASP A 206 -0.98 31.65 8.52
N VAL A 207 -1.42 30.53 7.95
CA VAL A 207 -0.65 29.29 7.90
C VAL A 207 -0.39 29.02 6.44
N SER A 208 0.88 28.96 6.05
CA SER A 208 1.27 28.70 4.67
C SER A 208 2.27 27.55 4.61
N ILE A 209 2.12 26.72 3.57
CA ILE A 209 3.08 25.69 3.23
C ILE A 209 3.81 26.15 1.97
N GLU A 210 5.12 26.34 2.11
CA GLU A 210 5.99 26.68 0.98
C GLU A 210 6.84 25.47 0.59
N VAL A 211 6.93 25.23 -0.72
CA VAL A 211 7.83 24.21 -1.28
C VAL A 211 9.22 24.82 -1.43
N GLY A 212 10.22 24.22 -0.79
CA GLY A 212 11.60 24.63 -0.90
C GLY A 212 12.10 24.54 -2.35
N GLY A 213 12.45 25.69 -2.94
CA GLY A 213 13.01 25.78 -4.29
C GLY A 213 12.09 26.42 -5.34
N SER A 214 10.85 26.77 -4.99
CA SER A 214 9.94 27.54 -5.84
C SER A 214 9.32 28.68 -5.03
N HIS A 215 9.64 29.92 -5.37
CA HIS A 215 9.00 31.10 -4.78
C HIS A 215 7.53 31.26 -5.22
N ASP A 216 7.06 30.46 -6.19
CA ASP A 216 5.77 30.67 -6.88
C ASP A 216 4.70 29.62 -6.56
N LEU A 217 5.02 28.55 -5.82
CA LEU A 217 4.07 27.51 -5.38
C LEU A 217 3.87 27.58 -3.86
N ALA A 218 3.38 28.73 -3.38
CA ALA A 218 2.80 28.82 -2.05
C ALA A 218 1.35 28.32 -2.14
N HIS A 219 1.03 27.24 -1.44
CA HIS A 219 -0.36 26.95 -1.13
C HIS A 219 -0.73 27.86 0.05
N ASP A 220 -1.14 29.09 -0.29
CA ASP A 220 -1.71 30.03 0.66
C ASP A 220 -3.08 29.50 1.09
N TYR A 221 -3.22 29.17 2.38
CA TYR A 221 -4.50 28.67 2.89
C TYR A 221 -5.42 29.85 3.10
N ASP A 222 -6.59 29.79 2.45
CA ASP A 222 -7.53 30.89 2.35
C ASP A 222 -7.78 31.60 3.69
N LYS A 223 -7.78 32.93 3.63
CA LYS A 223 -7.86 33.95 4.69
C LYS A 223 -9.19 33.93 5.45
N SER A 224 -9.92 32.83 5.41
CA SER A 224 -11.11 32.61 6.23
C SER A 224 -10.66 32.42 7.67
N ILE A 225 -10.52 33.56 8.35
CA ILE A 225 -10.51 33.77 9.81
C ILE A 225 -10.83 32.47 10.56
N MET A 226 -9.81 31.86 11.19
CA MET A 226 -9.94 30.70 12.08
C MET A 226 -10.88 31.05 13.25
N ARG A 227 -12.19 30.97 13.02
CA ARG A 227 -13.24 31.38 13.96
C ARG A 227 -13.77 30.22 14.81
N TYR A 228 -13.19 29.03 14.66
CA TYR A 228 -13.51 27.86 15.48
C TYR A 228 -12.33 27.54 16.41
N PRO A 229 -12.59 27.08 17.65
CA PRO A 229 -11.56 26.78 18.64
C PRO A 229 -10.68 25.56 18.32
N PHE A 230 -10.86 24.95 17.14
CA PHE A 230 -10.17 23.75 16.69
C PHE A 230 -10.23 23.67 15.15
N PHE A 231 -9.09 23.45 14.50
CA PHE A 231 -9.00 23.25 13.05
C PHE A 231 -8.24 21.97 12.72
N PHE A 232 -8.82 21.17 11.82
CA PHE A 232 -8.17 19.99 11.25
C PHE A 232 -8.25 20.02 9.72
N LYS A 233 -7.15 19.69 9.05
CA LYS A 233 -7.11 19.57 7.58
C LYS A 233 -6.12 18.50 7.15
N ASP A 234 -6.54 17.72 6.15
CA ASP A 234 -5.70 16.71 5.52
C ASP A 234 -5.22 17.24 4.16
N GLU A 235 -3.91 17.18 3.94
CA GLU A 235 -3.26 17.64 2.71
C GLU A 235 -2.39 16.53 2.12
N TYR A 236 -2.41 16.42 0.79
CA TYR A 236 -1.62 15.43 0.06
C TYR A 236 -0.44 16.13 -0.60
N LEU A 237 0.74 15.93 -0.04
CA LEU A 237 1.96 16.58 -0.46
C LEU A 237 2.78 15.67 -1.36
N GLN A 238 3.37 16.27 -2.40
CA GLN A 238 4.37 15.63 -3.24
C GLN A 238 5.68 15.45 -2.45
N PRO A 239 6.57 14.55 -2.89
CA PRO A 239 7.92 14.48 -2.35
C PRO A 239 8.65 15.81 -2.56
N GLY A 240 9.30 16.33 -1.51
CA GLY A 240 9.99 17.61 -1.57
C GLY A 240 10.32 18.13 -0.18
N ARG A 241 11.11 19.21 -0.13
CA ARG A 241 11.37 19.94 1.12
C ARG A 241 10.26 20.96 1.32
N TYR A 242 9.63 20.95 2.48
CA TYR A 242 8.53 21.85 2.81
C TYR A 242 8.89 22.69 4.02
N TYR A 243 8.56 23.97 3.94
CA TYR A 243 8.60 24.90 5.05
C TYR A 243 7.17 25.20 5.47
N ILE A 244 6.85 24.89 6.72
CA ILE A 244 5.56 25.27 7.31
C ILE A 244 5.77 26.57 8.06
N LYS A 245 5.08 27.61 7.58
CA LYS A 245 5.08 28.93 8.20
C LYS A 245 3.76 29.17 8.92
N VAL A 246 3.87 29.75 10.11
CA VAL A 246 2.72 30.25 10.87
C VAL A 246 3.06 31.68 11.26
N ASP A 247 2.18 32.62 10.92
CA ASP A 247 2.40 34.07 11.10
C ASP A 247 3.77 34.52 10.53
N HIS A 248 4.11 34.03 9.33
CA HIS A 248 5.36 34.27 8.59
C HIS A 248 6.66 33.74 9.23
N ILE A 249 6.58 33.01 10.35
CA ILE A 249 7.73 32.36 10.99
C ILE A 249 7.79 30.91 10.54
N VAL A 250 8.96 30.47 10.06
CA VAL A 250 9.19 29.05 9.72
C VAL A 250 9.29 28.25 11.02
N LEU A 251 8.31 27.39 11.26
CA LEU A 251 8.25 26.54 12.47
C LEU A 251 8.69 25.10 12.20
N LEU A 252 8.53 24.62 10.97
CA LEU A 252 8.96 23.29 10.58
C LEU A 252 9.64 23.32 9.21
N ASP A 253 10.81 22.67 9.15
CA ASP A 253 11.50 22.30 7.93
C ASP A 253 11.52 20.77 7.87
N VAL A 254 10.77 20.21 6.93
CA VAL A 254 10.63 18.77 6.78
C VAL A 254 10.86 18.35 5.34
N ASN A 255 11.68 17.32 5.16
CA ASN A 255 11.83 16.68 3.87
C ASN A 255 10.81 15.55 3.76
N ILE A 256 9.81 15.73 2.92
CA ILE A 256 8.72 14.79 2.71
C ILE A 256 9.12 13.79 1.62
N THR A 257 9.05 12.51 1.96
CA THR A 257 9.27 11.37 1.06
C THR A 257 7.98 10.59 0.86
N TYR A 258 7.88 9.81 -0.21
CA TYR A 258 6.65 9.09 -0.63
C TYR A 258 5.97 8.25 0.46
N GLY A 259 4.63 8.31 0.49
CA GLY A 259 3.77 7.38 1.22
C GLY A 259 3.89 7.42 2.74
N ALA A 260 4.43 8.51 3.30
CA ALA A 260 4.38 8.74 4.74
C ALA A 260 2.98 9.23 5.13
N SER A 261 2.61 9.01 6.40
CA SER A 261 1.52 9.74 7.03
C SER A 261 2.08 10.49 8.22
N LEU A 262 1.94 11.81 8.18
CA LEU A 262 2.47 12.75 9.15
C LEU A 262 1.33 13.53 9.78
N THR A 263 1.39 13.74 11.09
CA THR A 263 0.51 14.68 11.80
C THR A 263 1.33 15.81 12.38
N TYR A 264 1.04 17.03 11.96
CA TYR A 264 1.62 18.25 12.50
C TYR A 264 0.64 18.89 13.47
N LEU A 265 1.02 18.87 14.75
CA LEU A 265 0.26 19.46 15.83
C LEU A 265 0.83 20.84 16.16
N VAL A 266 -0.02 21.86 16.13
CA VAL A 266 0.29 23.25 16.50
C VAL A 266 -0.60 23.63 17.67
N SER A 267 0.01 24.03 18.78
CA SER A 267 -0.69 24.49 19.97
C SER A 267 -0.08 25.80 20.46
N THR A 268 -0.93 26.74 20.89
CA THR A 268 -0.50 27.99 21.51
C THR A 268 -0.75 27.94 23.01
N ARG A 269 0.16 28.52 23.80
CA ARG A 269 0.03 28.67 25.24
C ARG A 269 -0.11 30.15 25.60
N GLU A 270 -0.77 30.44 26.72
CA GLU A 270 -1.02 31.80 27.22
C GLU A 270 0.22 32.72 27.31
N ASN A 271 1.38 32.15 27.64
CA ASN A 271 2.61 32.90 27.90
C ASN A 271 3.66 32.78 26.78
N ASP A 272 3.37 32.01 25.71
CA ASP A 272 4.35 31.78 24.67
C ASP A 272 4.14 32.75 23.51
N THR A 273 5.20 33.47 23.15
CA THR A 273 5.22 34.35 21.96
C THR A 273 5.29 33.57 20.65
N LEU A 274 5.61 32.27 20.73
CA LEU A 274 5.71 31.35 19.59
C LEU A 274 4.86 30.11 19.86
N PRO A 275 4.11 29.60 18.87
CA PRO A 275 3.35 28.36 19.04
C PRO A 275 4.30 27.17 19.25
N THR A 276 3.90 26.24 20.12
CA THR A 276 4.58 24.95 20.30
C THR A 276 4.11 23.99 19.21
N THR A 277 5.06 23.38 18.52
CA THR A 277 4.76 22.49 17.39
C THR A 277 5.39 21.12 17.55
N LYS A 278 4.70 20.08 17.08
CA LYS A 278 5.24 18.73 17.07
C LYS A 278 4.80 17.95 15.85
N LEU A 279 5.76 17.30 15.21
CA LEU A 279 5.53 16.40 14.09
C LEU A 279 5.49 14.96 14.60
N PHE A 280 4.42 14.26 14.28
CA PHE A 280 4.27 12.83 14.52
C PHE A 280 4.29 12.08 13.19
N THR A 281 4.98 10.95 13.14
CA THR A 281 4.96 10.04 12.00
C THR A 281 4.06 8.86 12.34
N LEU A 282 2.85 8.86 11.77
CA LEU A 282 1.86 7.80 11.95
C LEU A 282 2.22 6.56 11.13
N MET A 283 2.63 6.78 9.88
CA MET A 283 3.17 5.74 9.02
C MET A 283 4.55 6.19 8.51
N PRO A 284 5.57 5.33 8.62
CA PRO A 284 6.87 5.63 8.08
C PRO A 284 6.79 5.74 6.55
N PRO A 285 7.69 6.51 5.91
CA PRO A 285 7.75 6.59 4.46
C PRO A 285 7.97 5.22 3.80
N ASN A 286 7.50 5.10 2.56
CA ASN A 286 7.74 3.91 1.75
C ASN A 286 9.24 3.75 1.48
N SER A 287 9.80 2.63 1.94
CA SER A 287 11.22 2.29 1.74
C SER A 287 11.48 1.41 0.51
N ILE A 288 10.42 0.83 -0.08
CA ILE A 288 10.53 -0.07 -1.23
C ILE A 288 9.99 0.63 -2.47
N SER A 289 10.85 0.73 -3.47
CA SER A 289 10.48 1.27 -4.78
C SER A 289 9.68 0.26 -5.61
N ILE A 290 8.69 0.74 -6.35
CA ILE A 290 7.94 -0.04 -7.35
C ILE A 290 8.85 -0.58 -8.47
N TYR A 291 10.00 0.06 -8.73
CA TYR A 291 10.93 -0.36 -9.78
C TYR A 291 11.50 -1.77 -9.57
N TRP A 292 11.46 -2.30 -8.35
CA TRP A 292 11.82 -3.70 -8.06
C TRP A 292 10.93 -4.73 -8.75
N GLN A 293 9.76 -4.32 -9.29
CA GLN A 293 8.92 -5.19 -10.12
C GLN A 293 9.45 -5.35 -11.55
N ILE A 294 10.24 -4.40 -12.05
CA ILE A 294 10.70 -4.42 -13.46
C ILE A 294 11.49 -5.71 -13.79
N PRO A 295 12.48 -6.15 -12.98
CA PRO A 295 13.20 -7.40 -13.26
C PRO A 295 12.27 -8.62 -13.29
N GLN A 296 11.28 -8.64 -12.40
CA GLN A 296 10.32 -9.74 -12.31
C GLN A 296 9.39 -9.79 -13.54
N ILE A 297 8.90 -8.64 -14.00
CA ILE A 297 8.07 -8.52 -15.22
C ILE A 297 8.88 -8.88 -16.46
N LEU A 298 10.18 -8.53 -16.51
CA LEU A 298 11.05 -8.90 -17.62
C LEU A 298 11.23 -10.41 -17.75
N VAL A 299 11.48 -11.11 -16.63
CA VAL A 299 11.58 -12.57 -16.63
C VAL A 299 10.24 -13.21 -17.04
N LEU A 300 9.12 -12.66 -16.59
CA LEU A 300 7.79 -13.11 -17.01
C LEU A 300 7.59 -12.93 -18.52
N ALA A 301 7.95 -11.78 -19.07
CA ALA A 301 7.83 -11.49 -20.49
C ALA A 301 8.70 -12.43 -21.35
N MET A 302 9.92 -12.72 -20.91
CA MET A 302 10.78 -13.71 -21.56
C MET A 302 10.15 -15.11 -21.52
N SER A 303 9.55 -15.48 -20.39
CA SER A 303 8.87 -16.77 -20.24
C SER A 303 7.68 -16.93 -21.19
N ASP A 304 6.91 -15.86 -21.39
CA ASP A 304 5.77 -15.82 -22.30
C ASP A 304 6.22 -16.03 -23.74
N VAL A 305 7.27 -15.34 -24.19
CA VAL A 305 7.86 -15.56 -25.53
C VAL A 305 8.40 -16.98 -25.70
N MET A 306 8.96 -17.57 -24.64
CA MET A 306 9.46 -18.94 -24.69
C MET A 306 8.34 -19.98 -24.77
N LEU A 307 7.16 -19.69 -24.22
CA LEU A 307 5.99 -20.57 -24.26
C LEU A 307 5.13 -20.35 -25.50
N GLU A 308 4.76 -19.11 -25.79
CA GLU A 308 3.75 -18.75 -26.77
C GLU A 308 4.18 -19.06 -28.20
N SER A 309 5.38 -18.61 -28.61
CA SER A 309 5.86 -18.80 -29.98
C SER A 309 5.95 -20.27 -30.43
N PRO A 310 6.58 -21.19 -29.68
CA PRO A 310 6.61 -22.61 -30.07
C PRO A 310 5.24 -23.29 -29.94
N THR A 311 4.40 -22.88 -28.98
CA THR A 311 3.07 -23.47 -28.79
C THR A 311 2.16 -23.17 -29.97
N PHE A 312 2.14 -21.93 -30.46
CA PHE A 312 1.34 -21.59 -31.64
C PHE A 312 1.87 -22.27 -32.92
N LEU A 313 3.19 -22.38 -33.07
CA LEU A 313 3.79 -23.09 -34.21
C LEU A 313 3.47 -24.59 -34.17
N TYR A 314 3.47 -25.19 -32.99
CA TYR A 314 3.06 -26.57 -32.80
C TYR A 314 1.56 -26.75 -33.09
N ALA A 315 0.72 -25.91 -32.49
CA ALA A 315 -0.73 -25.96 -32.66
C ALA A 315 -1.15 -25.78 -34.12
N SER A 316 -0.48 -24.89 -34.87
CA SER A 316 -0.77 -24.67 -36.29
C SER A 316 -0.44 -25.88 -37.16
N ASN A 317 0.53 -26.69 -36.74
CA ASN A 317 0.94 -27.92 -37.44
C ASN A 317 0.13 -29.14 -36.99
N ALA A 318 -0.30 -29.17 -35.72
CA ALA A 318 -1.03 -30.29 -35.13
C ALA A 318 -2.52 -30.30 -35.48
N VAL A 319 -3.10 -29.14 -35.85
CA VAL A 319 -4.55 -28.98 -36.02
C VAL A 319 -4.89 -28.60 -37.47
N PRO A 320 -5.94 -29.20 -38.08
CA PRO A 320 -6.41 -28.79 -39.40
C PRO A 320 -6.81 -27.30 -39.44
N LYS A 321 -6.50 -26.60 -40.53
CA LYS A 321 -6.75 -25.14 -40.69
C LYS A 321 -8.17 -24.70 -40.34
N LYS A 322 -9.18 -25.57 -40.54
CA LYS A 322 -10.59 -25.31 -40.19
C LYS A 322 -10.80 -25.01 -38.69
N TRP A 323 -10.00 -25.60 -37.81
CA TRP A 323 -10.14 -25.48 -36.36
C TRP A 323 -9.18 -24.47 -35.72
N TRP A 324 -8.38 -23.77 -36.52
CA TRP A 324 -7.39 -22.81 -36.01
C TRP A 324 -7.99 -21.73 -35.13
N ASN A 325 -9.12 -21.14 -35.55
CA ASN A 325 -9.81 -20.10 -34.79
C ASN A 325 -10.26 -20.62 -33.42
N LEU A 326 -10.78 -21.86 -33.36
CA LEU A 326 -11.20 -22.47 -32.10
C LEU A 326 -10.02 -22.67 -31.13
N VAL A 327 -8.85 -23.09 -31.64
CA VAL A 327 -7.64 -23.25 -30.81
C VAL A 327 -7.17 -21.90 -30.25
N ASN A 328 -7.21 -20.85 -31.07
CA ASN A 328 -6.88 -19.50 -30.62
C ASN A 328 -7.87 -18.98 -29.56
N ASP A 329 -9.16 -19.24 -29.73
CA ASP A 329 -10.19 -18.87 -28.76
C ASP A 329 -10.05 -19.66 -27.45
N LEU A 330 -9.72 -20.96 -27.53
CA LEU A 330 -9.40 -21.80 -26.36
C LEU A 330 -8.19 -21.26 -25.59
N TRP A 331 -7.14 -20.82 -26.30
CA TRP A 331 -5.96 -20.20 -25.69
C TRP A 331 -6.32 -18.91 -24.93
N LEU A 332 -7.07 -18.01 -25.56
CA LEU A 332 -7.55 -16.78 -24.92
C LEU A 332 -8.47 -17.08 -23.73
N SER A 333 -9.31 -18.13 -23.83
CA SER A 333 -10.18 -18.60 -22.76
C SER A 333 -9.40 -19.10 -21.54
N CYS A 334 -8.26 -19.77 -21.73
CA CYS A 334 -7.36 -20.14 -20.63
C CYS A 334 -6.89 -18.89 -19.85
N GLY A 335 -6.47 -17.84 -20.55
CA GLY A 335 -6.09 -16.56 -19.94
C GLY A 335 -7.25 -15.90 -19.19
N GLY A 336 -8.43 -15.87 -19.82
CA GLY A 336 -9.66 -15.33 -19.22
C GLY A 336 -10.10 -16.09 -17.96
N THR A 337 -10.02 -17.41 -17.98
CA THR A 337 -10.37 -18.28 -16.84
C THR A 337 -9.40 -18.06 -15.68
N GLY A 338 -8.09 -17.95 -15.96
CA GLY A 338 -7.09 -17.61 -14.94
C GLY A 338 -7.40 -16.27 -14.25
N ASN A 339 -7.69 -15.23 -15.03
CA ASN A 339 -8.07 -13.93 -14.48
C ASN A 339 -9.37 -13.99 -13.67
N LEU A 340 -10.38 -14.72 -14.15
CA LEU A 340 -11.65 -14.89 -13.45
C LEU A 340 -11.47 -15.57 -12.09
N ILE A 341 -10.66 -16.63 -12.01
CA ILE A 341 -10.35 -17.32 -10.75
C ILE A 341 -9.73 -16.34 -9.74
N THR A 342 -8.77 -15.52 -10.17
CA THR A 342 -8.14 -14.53 -9.27
C THR A 342 -9.13 -13.47 -8.78
N ALA A 343 -10.03 -13.00 -9.65
CA ALA A 343 -11.06 -12.02 -9.29
C ALA A 343 -12.05 -12.59 -8.26
N ILE A 344 -12.52 -13.83 -8.46
CA ILE A 344 -13.41 -14.52 -7.52
C ILE A 344 -12.71 -14.72 -6.17
N ALA A 345 -11.45 -15.13 -6.16
CA ALA A 345 -10.68 -15.32 -4.93
C ALA A 345 -10.54 -14.02 -4.11
N MET A 346 -10.36 -12.88 -4.78
CA MET A 346 -10.35 -11.57 -4.12
C MET A 346 -11.73 -11.16 -3.61
N PHE A 347 -12.79 -11.39 -4.39
CA PHE A 347 -14.14 -11.01 -4.02
C PHE A 347 -14.69 -11.78 -2.81
N LEU A 348 -14.34 -13.07 -2.68
CA LEU A 348 -14.80 -13.90 -1.57
C LEU A 348 -14.08 -13.65 -0.24
N GLU A 349 -13.14 -12.69 -0.19
CA GLU A 349 -12.22 -12.48 0.96
C GLU A 349 -11.52 -13.77 1.43
N ALA A 350 -11.50 -14.81 0.59
CA ALA A 350 -10.93 -16.11 0.91
C ALA A 350 -9.43 -16.00 1.21
N ILE A 351 -8.79 -14.95 0.69
CA ILE A 351 -7.40 -14.61 0.91
C ILE A 351 -7.29 -13.14 1.32
N ASN A 352 -7.18 -12.90 2.63
CA ASN A 352 -7.07 -11.54 3.20
C ASN A 352 -5.73 -10.84 2.96
N ARG A 353 -4.72 -11.53 2.43
CA ARG A 353 -3.37 -10.99 2.22
C ARG A 353 -2.87 -11.22 0.81
N LEU A 354 -2.40 -10.17 0.16
CA LEU A 354 -1.90 -10.24 -1.21
C LEU A 354 -0.67 -11.16 -1.33
N VAL A 355 0.18 -11.25 -0.30
CA VAL A 355 1.27 -12.26 -0.24
C VAL A 355 0.75 -13.68 -0.45
N MET A 356 -0.37 -14.04 0.19
CA MET A 356 -0.90 -15.40 0.09
C MET A 356 -1.38 -15.73 -1.32
N VAL A 357 -1.95 -14.74 -2.04
CA VAL A 357 -2.35 -14.92 -3.45
C VAL A 357 -1.14 -15.27 -4.32
N PHE A 358 -0.04 -14.52 -4.18
CA PHE A 358 1.19 -14.80 -4.91
C PHE A 358 1.83 -16.14 -4.52
N LEU A 359 1.78 -16.50 -3.24
CA LEU A 359 2.32 -17.77 -2.74
C LEU A 359 1.54 -18.97 -3.27
N VAL A 360 0.20 -18.91 -3.27
CA VAL A 360 -0.65 -19.94 -3.87
C VAL A 360 -0.42 -20.02 -5.38
N GLY A 361 -0.31 -18.88 -6.07
CA GLY A 361 0.04 -18.84 -7.49
C GLY A 361 1.40 -19.49 -7.78
N PHE A 362 2.43 -19.15 -7.01
CA PHE A 362 3.75 -19.77 -7.10
C PHE A 362 3.70 -21.28 -6.87
N GLY A 363 3.03 -21.73 -5.81
CA GLY A 363 2.88 -23.15 -5.49
C GLY A 363 2.15 -23.93 -6.57
N SER A 364 1.06 -23.38 -7.10
CA SER A 364 0.29 -23.95 -8.21
C SER A 364 1.13 -24.06 -9.49
N CYS A 365 1.85 -23.00 -9.87
CA CYS A 365 2.75 -23.03 -11.01
C CYS A 365 3.91 -24.01 -10.81
N TRP A 366 4.53 -24.05 -9.63
CA TRP A 366 5.61 -24.99 -9.38
C TRP A 366 5.14 -26.45 -9.49
N LEU A 367 3.95 -26.77 -8.97
CA LEU A 367 3.34 -28.09 -9.08
C LEU A 367 3.01 -28.44 -10.53
N SER A 368 2.41 -27.53 -11.30
CA SER A 368 2.07 -27.78 -12.70
C SER A 368 3.32 -27.99 -13.58
N VAL A 369 4.37 -27.20 -13.36
CA VAL A 369 5.64 -27.35 -14.07
C VAL A 369 6.34 -28.65 -13.69
N SER A 370 6.31 -29.03 -12.42
CA SER A 370 6.89 -30.30 -11.96
C SER A 370 6.15 -31.49 -12.60
N LEU A 371 4.82 -31.47 -12.63
CA LEU A 371 4.02 -32.48 -13.32
C LEU A 371 4.30 -32.51 -14.82
N PHE A 372 4.43 -31.35 -15.47
CA PHE A 372 4.76 -31.27 -16.89
C PHE A 372 6.14 -31.86 -17.20
N ILE A 373 7.15 -31.56 -16.37
CA ILE A 373 8.49 -32.15 -16.51
C ILE A 373 8.44 -33.66 -16.30
N LEU A 374 7.71 -34.14 -15.29
CA LEU A 374 7.55 -35.58 -15.02
C LEU A 374 6.85 -36.30 -16.18
N LEU A 375 5.75 -35.74 -16.70
CA LEU A 375 5.05 -36.28 -17.86
C LEU A 375 5.93 -36.21 -19.11
N SER A 376 6.65 -35.11 -19.30
CA SER A 376 7.58 -34.98 -20.43
C SER A 376 8.76 -35.95 -20.32
N ALA A 377 9.17 -36.36 -19.12
CA ALA A 377 10.20 -37.37 -18.95
C ALA A 377 9.65 -38.79 -19.09
N SER A 378 8.46 -39.08 -18.55
CA SER A 378 7.86 -40.42 -18.58
C SER A 378 7.28 -40.77 -19.95
N VAL A 379 6.50 -39.88 -20.56
CA VAL A 379 5.81 -40.14 -21.84
C VAL A 379 6.78 -40.13 -23.01
N TYR A 380 7.81 -39.28 -23.00
CA TYR A 380 8.80 -39.26 -24.09
C TYR A 380 9.81 -40.39 -24.03
N ASN A 381 10.06 -40.99 -22.85
CA ASN A 381 10.79 -42.26 -22.79
C ASN A 381 10.00 -43.41 -23.40
N ILE A 382 8.66 -43.39 -23.29
CA ILE A 382 7.79 -44.47 -23.80
C ILE A 382 7.61 -44.38 -25.33
N ASN A 383 7.48 -43.19 -25.91
CA ASN A 383 7.11 -43.05 -27.33
C ASN A 383 8.27 -43.19 -28.34
N TYR A 384 9.53 -43.25 -27.91
CA TYR A 384 10.66 -43.53 -28.82
C TYR A 384 11.08 -45.01 -28.84
N GLU A 385 10.81 -45.79 -27.80
CA GLU A 385 11.04 -47.25 -27.84
C GLU A 385 10.11 -47.96 -28.84
N PHE A 386 8.89 -47.45 -29.09
CA PHE A 386 7.95 -48.06 -30.04
C PHE A 386 8.07 -47.55 -31.49
N MET A 387 8.88 -46.52 -31.77
CA MET A 387 9.05 -45.96 -33.12
C MET A 387 10.30 -46.46 -33.85
N ASP A 388 11.22 -47.16 -33.16
CA ASP A 388 12.40 -47.77 -33.79
C ASP A 388 12.11 -49.19 -34.33
N GLU A 389 11.01 -49.85 -33.92
CA GLU A 389 10.66 -51.19 -34.45
C GLU A 389 9.82 -51.15 -35.75
N GLU A 390 9.17 -50.04 -36.11
CA GLU A 390 8.31 -49.96 -37.31
C GLU A 390 9.06 -49.49 -38.58
N LYS A 391 10.38 -49.70 -38.63
CA LYS A 391 11.21 -49.49 -39.83
C LYS A 391 11.67 -50.76 -40.55
N TRP A 392 11.13 -51.93 -40.19
CA TRP A 392 11.33 -53.17 -40.95
C TRP A 392 10.07 -54.02 -41.01
N ALA A 393 9.08 -53.60 -41.81
CA ALA A 393 8.10 -54.50 -42.44
C ALA A 393 7.55 -53.87 -43.73
#